data_AF-A0A7R9MFN9-F1
#
_entry.id   AF-A0A7R9MFN9-F1
#
_cell.length_a   1.000
_cell.length_b   1.000
_cell.length_c   1.000
_cell.angle_alpha   90.00
_cell.angle_beta   90.00
_cell.angle_gamma   90.00
#
_symmetry.space_group_name_H-M   'P 1'
#
loop_
_entity.id
_entity.type
_entity.pdbx_description
1 polymer ?
#
loop_
_entity_poly.entity_id
_entity_poly.type
_entity_poly.pdbx_seq_one_letter_code
_entity_poly.pdbx_strand_id
1 'polypeptide(L)'
;MELRKEPYNVKIVGEIGNNFPTPMSPNWKLFPIMWDKCIATAIVGYTITLSVGKIYGKKHGYKVDPNQEMIAMGAANMISSTFQCIPCAASLPRSALQETAGGKTQVVSVVNCLCIVVVILALGRYLEELPTCVLGSCIAVALVSLITKVGEFRRFWKVSKLDGMIWMITFVFVLVLCVDYGIYIGIVASLLLLIYKSERPKTYLLGTMPELDIYVPINKFNRVEEPKDFKIFQMCGPLNFSNVEYFSTELENKCGFHLTSIQKYMKSKEYKSSYAKVSQNIRYETLPKIQLTRLALNYDTLPKYLVIDCSVFSFIDFSGISTLKKIILTFEDIGIQTVLSGIHVHLESMLAKEGFFTDISTDHLYKTIHDAVVCLQELENESKEDDVFNENYVSRCLTKNL
;
A
#
# COMPACT_ATOMS: atom_id res chain seq x y z
N MET A 1 11.01 -61.22 -28.47
CA MET A 1 12.26 -60.55 -28.07
C MET A 1 12.29 -60.52 -26.54
N GLU A 2 12.23 -61.72 -25.95
CA GLU A 2 12.51 -61.95 -24.54
C GLU A 2 14.03 -62.03 -24.44
N LEU A 3 14.69 -61.10 -23.73
CA LEU A 3 16.07 -61.24 -23.23
C LEU A 3 16.49 -59.93 -22.55
N ARG A 4 16.20 -59.78 -21.25
CA ARG A 4 17.11 -59.23 -20.22
C ARG A 4 16.40 -59.23 -18.86
N LYS A 5 16.67 -60.26 -18.05
CA LYS A 5 16.57 -60.13 -16.59
C LYS A 5 17.70 -59.19 -16.18
N GLU A 6 17.35 -57.97 -15.78
CA GLU A 6 18.36 -56.98 -15.37
C GLU A 6 19.06 -57.44 -14.08
N PRO A 7 20.40 -57.49 -14.04
CA PRO A 7 21.15 -57.93 -12.86
C PRO A 7 20.99 -57.02 -11.63
N TYR A 8 20.42 -55.81 -11.80
CA TYR A 8 20.36 -54.78 -10.77
C TYR A 8 18.94 -54.34 -10.39
N ASN A 9 17.88 -54.93 -10.96
CA ASN A 9 16.46 -54.64 -10.66
C ASN A 9 16.13 -53.14 -10.54
N VAL A 10 16.61 -52.34 -11.51
CA VAL A 10 16.43 -50.88 -11.48
C VAL A 10 15.08 -50.53 -12.10
N LYS A 11 14.37 -49.57 -11.51
CA LYS A 11 13.11 -49.10 -12.08
C LYS A 11 13.37 -48.32 -13.37
N ILE A 12 12.80 -48.81 -14.46
CA ILE A 12 12.83 -48.18 -15.80
C ILE A 12 11.50 -47.46 -16.10
N VAL A 13 11.49 -46.65 -17.16
CA VAL A 13 10.30 -45.91 -17.62
C VAL A 13 9.16 -46.86 -18.01
N GLY A 14 9.47 -47.95 -18.71
CA GLY A 14 8.49 -48.92 -19.19
C GLY A 14 7.92 -48.55 -20.55
N GLU A 15 6.85 -49.24 -20.95
CA GLU A 15 6.28 -49.17 -22.30
C GLU A 15 5.76 -47.77 -22.65
N ILE A 16 6.19 -47.24 -23.80
CA ILE A 16 5.74 -45.96 -24.33
C ILE A 16 4.87 -46.24 -25.55
N GLY A 17 3.60 -45.83 -25.48
CA GLY A 17 2.66 -46.04 -26.58
C GLY A 17 3.15 -45.34 -27.87
N ASN A 18 3.28 -46.10 -28.96
CA ASN A 18 3.69 -45.57 -30.28
C ASN A 18 2.56 -44.86 -31.05
N ASN A 19 1.38 -44.71 -30.46
CA ASN A 19 0.21 -44.13 -31.10
C ASN A 19 -0.09 -42.74 -30.55
N PHE A 20 -0.64 -41.88 -31.40
CA PHE A 20 -1.19 -40.61 -30.93
C PHE A 20 -2.37 -40.87 -29.98
N PRO A 21 -2.51 -40.07 -28.90
CA PRO A 21 -3.65 -40.19 -27.99
C PRO A 21 -4.93 -39.87 -28.75
N THR A 22 -5.95 -40.71 -28.57
CA THR A 22 -7.26 -40.47 -29.16
C THR A 22 -7.96 -39.31 -28.43
N PRO A 23 -8.66 -38.42 -29.16
CA PRO A 23 -9.43 -37.36 -28.52
C PRO A 23 -10.47 -37.93 -27.56
N MET A 24 -10.44 -37.50 -26.30
CA MET A 24 -11.41 -37.87 -25.26
C MET A 24 -12.06 -36.61 -24.69
N SER A 25 -13.36 -36.68 -24.45
CA SER A 25 -14.07 -35.60 -23.77
C SER A 25 -13.76 -35.61 -22.27
N PRO A 26 -13.65 -34.42 -21.63
CA PRO A 26 -13.41 -34.34 -20.20
C PRO A 26 -14.61 -34.89 -19.42
N ASN A 27 -14.33 -35.64 -18.36
CA ASN A 27 -15.37 -36.18 -17.49
C ASN A 27 -15.92 -35.08 -16.56
N TRP A 28 -17.02 -34.47 -16.97
CA TRP A 28 -17.69 -33.39 -16.23
C TRP A 28 -18.14 -33.77 -14.81
N LYS A 29 -18.25 -35.06 -14.49
CA LYS A 29 -18.58 -35.51 -13.12
C LYS A 29 -17.48 -35.20 -12.10
N LEU A 30 -16.24 -35.03 -12.56
CA LEU A 30 -15.09 -34.69 -11.71
C LEU A 30 -14.99 -33.17 -11.44
N PHE A 31 -15.68 -32.34 -12.23
CA PHE A 31 -15.57 -30.89 -12.12
C PHE A 31 -15.95 -30.35 -10.73
N PRO A 32 -17.07 -30.76 -10.10
CA PRO A 32 -17.43 -30.28 -8.77
C PRO A 32 -16.43 -30.64 -7.66
N ILE A 33 -15.57 -31.65 -7.89
CA ILE A 33 -14.59 -32.13 -6.92
C ILE A 33 -13.23 -31.43 -7.11
N MET A 34 -12.96 -30.87 -8.29
CA MET A 34 -11.63 -30.37 -8.68
C MET A 34 -11.58 -28.88 -9.04
N TRP A 35 -12.73 -28.19 -9.06
CA TRP A 35 -12.81 -26.80 -9.54
C TRP A 35 -11.87 -25.84 -8.78
N ASP A 36 -11.69 -26.05 -7.48
CA ASP A 36 -10.78 -25.27 -6.63
C ASP A 36 -9.32 -25.45 -7.05
N LYS A 37 -8.87 -26.68 -7.29
CA LYS A 37 -7.51 -26.96 -7.76
C LYS A 37 -7.25 -26.41 -9.16
N CYS A 38 -8.28 -26.42 -10.00
CA CYS A 38 -8.22 -25.83 -11.34
C CYS A 38 -7.96 -24.31 -11.29
N ILE A 39 -8.60 -23.59 -10.36
CA ILE A 39 -8.39 -22.13 -10.20
C ILE A 39 -6.95 -21.85 -9.77
N ALA A 40 -6.44 -22.54 -8.75
CA ALA A 40 -5.06 -22.36 -8.29
C ALA A 40 -4.06 -22.63 -9.41
N THR A 41 -4.24 -23.73 -10.15
CA THR A 41 -3.37 -24.12 -11.27
C THR A 41 -3.42 -23.09 -12.41
N ALA A 42 -4.61 -22.57 -12.74
CA ALA A 42 -4.78 -21.56 -13.79
C ALA A 42 -4.08 -20.24 -13.41
N ILE A 43 -4.25 -19.77 -12.16
CA ILE A 43 -3.61 -18.55 -11.66
C ILE A 43 -2.09 -18.69 -11.72
N VAL A 44 -1.54 -19.80 -11.21
CA VAL A 44 -0.08 -20.04 -11.22
C VAL A 44 0.45 -20.15 -12.64
N GLY A 45 -0.20 -20.96 -13.48
CA GLY A 45 0.21 -21.16 -14.86
C GLY A 45 0.23 -19.85 -15.65
N TYR A 46 -0.84 -19.06 -15.55
CA TYR A 46 -0.92 -17.76 -16.22
C TYR A 46 0.11 -16.77 -15.67
N THR A 47 0.30 -16.72 -14.34
CA THR A 47 1.28 -15.81 -13.72
C THR A 47 2.70 -16.13 -14.17
N ILE A 48 3.06 -17.42 -14.26
CA ILE A 48 4.36 -17.85 -14.79
C ILE A 48 4.51 -17.44 -16.25
N THR A 49 3.51 -17.73 -17.09
CA THR A 49 3.52 -17.38 -18.51
C THR A 49 3.68 -15.88 -18.73
N LEU A 50 2.87 -15.06 -18.06
CA LEU A 50 2.95 -13.61 -18.14
C LEU A 50 4.29 -13.07 -17.62
N SER A 51 4.83 -13.66 -16.55
CA SER A 51 6.11 -13.26 -15.98
C SER A 51 7.26 -13.52 -16.95
N VAL A 52 7.31 -14.72 -17.55
CA VAL A 52 8.30 -15.07 -18.59
C VAL A 52 8.13 -14.14 -19.80
N GLY A 53 6.91 -13.92 -20.26
CA GLY A 53 6.60 -13.00 -21.36
C GLY A 53 7.14 -11.59 -21.07
N LYS A 54 6.85 -11.01 -19.90
CA LYS A 54 7.32 -9.67 -19.50
C LYS A 54 8.85 -9.58 -19.39
N ILE A 55 9.53 -10.64 -18.95
CA ILE A 55 11.00 -10.69 -18.90
C ILE A 55 11.58 -10.49 -20.31
N TYR A 56 11.12 -11.28 -21.28
CA TYR A 56 11.62 -11.21 -22.66
C TYR A 56 11.11 -9.98 -23.42
N GLY A 57 9.87 -9.53 -23.16
CA GLY A 57 9.34 -8.28 -23.68
C GLY A 57 10.18 -7.08 -23.28
N LYS A 58 10.56 -7.00 -21.99
CA LYS A 58 11.48 -5.96 -21.51
C LYS A 58 12.88 -6.12 -22.12
N LYS A 59 13.39 -7.34 -22.24
CA LYS A 59 14.74 -7.63 -22.75
C LYS A 59 14.91 -7.25 -24.22
N HIS A 60 13.89 -7.49 -25.04
CA HIS A 60 13.93 -7.23 -26.49
C HIS A 60 13.14 -5.98 -26.92
N GLY A 61 12.56 -5.24 -25.98
CA GLY A 61 11.90 -3.95 -26.25
C GLY A 61 10.52 -4.04 -26.91
N TYR A 62 9.81 -5.18 -26.77
CA TYR A 62 8.44 -5.32 -27.26
C TYR A 62 7.42 -5.34 -26.12
N LYS A 63 6.20 -4.91 -26.42
CA LYS A 63 5.09 -4.93 -25.46
C LYS A 63 4.44 -6.31 -25.45
N VAL A 64 4.11 -6.79 -24.24
CA VAL A 64 3.33 -8.01 -24.03
C VAL A 64 1.95 -7.60 -23.56
N ASP A 65 0.92 -8.05 -24.27
CA ASP A 65 -0.47 -7.84 -23.89
C ASP A 65 -0.92 -8.97 -22.94
N PRO A 66 -1.23 -8.66 -21.66
CA PRO A 66 -1.68 -9.68 -20.70
C PRO A 66 -2.98 -10.38 -21.11
N ASN A 67 -3.93 -9.66 -21.72
CA ASN A 67 -5.22 -10.24 -22.10
C ASN A 67 -5.05 -11.26 -23.21
N GLN A 68 -4.20 -10.94 -24.20
CA GLN A 68 -3.88 -11.84 -25.30
C GLN A 68 -3.20 -13.13 -24.81
N GLU A 69 -2.23 -13.02 -23.89
CA GLU A 69 -1.56 -14.18 -23.29
C GLU A 69 -2.53 -15.07 -22.51
N MET A 70 -3.48 -14.47 -21.78
CA MET A 70 -4.50 -15.21 -21.03
C MET A 70 -5.41 -16.01 -21.97
N ILE A 71 -5.89 -15.40 -23.06
CA ILE A 71 -6.74 -16.05 -24.05
C ILE A 71 -5.97 -17.16 -24.78
N ALA A 72 -4.73 -16.89 -25.19
CA ALA A 72 -3.89 -17.87 -25.87
C ALA A 72 -3.61 -19.09 -24.99
N MET A 73 -3.26 -18.87 -23.71
CA MET A 73 -3.02 -19.95 -22.76
C MET A 73 -4.29 -20.75 -22.44
N GLY A 74 -5.43 -20.09 -22.31
CA GLY A 74 -6.73 -20.73 -22.13
C GLY A 74 -7.10 -21.62 -23.32
N ALA A 75 -6.98 -21.09 -24.54
CA ALA A 75 -7.23 -21.85 -25.77
C ALA A 75 -6.29 -23.05 -25.92
N ALA A 76 -4.99 -22.87 -25.65
CA ALA A 76 -4.01 -23.95 -25.70
C ALA A 76 -4.36 -25.09 -24.73
N ASN A 77 -4.69 -24.77 -23.47
CA ASN A 77 -5.04 -25.77 -22.47
C ASN A 77 -6.40 -26.43 -22.74
N MET A 78 -7.36 -25.70 -23.31
CA MET A 78 -8.65 -26.26 -23.71
C MET A 78 -8.48 -27.29 -24.83
N ILE A 79 -7.71 -26.97 -25.88
CA ILE A 79 -7.42 -27.90 -26.97
C ILE A 79 -6.63 -29.10 -26.44
N SER A 80 -5.56 -28.88 -25.66
CA SER A 80 -4.71 -29.97 -25.17
C SER A 80 -5.44 -30.91 -24.21
N SER A 81 -6.45 -30.42 -23.47
CA SER A 81 -7.26 -31.26 -22.57
C SER A 81 -7.98 -32.41 -23.30
N THR A 82 -8.37 -32.20 -24.57
CA THR A 82 -9.01 -33.25 -25.38
C THR A 82 -8.03 -34.37 -25.77
N PHE A 83 -6.73 -34.10 -25.76
CA PHE A 83 -5.67 -35.06 -26.08
C PHE A 83 -4.98 -35.61 -24.82
N GLN A 84 -5.68 -35.64 -23.67
CA GLN A 84 -5.18 -36.20 -22.41
C GLN A 84 -3.91 -35.49 -21.88
N CYS A 85 -3.69 -34.23 -22.24
CA CYS A 85 -2.54 -33.46 -21.76
C CYS A 85 -2.78 -32.92 -20.35
N ILE A 86 -1.71 -32.83 -19.56
CA ILE A 86 -1.70 -32.09 -18.31
C ILE A 86 -1.71 -30.57 -18.58
N PRO A 87 -2.11 -29.73 -17.60
CA PRO A 87 -2.03 -28.29 -17.74
C PRO A 87 -0.61 -27.81 -18.05
N CYS A 88 -0.49 -26.96 -19.07
CA CYS A 88 0.78 -26.43 -19.56
C CYS A 88 0.92 -24.94 -19.23
N ALA A 89 2.16 -24.52 -18.92
CA ALA A 89 2.56 -23.14 -18.69
C ALA A 89 3.93 -22.86 -19.33
N ALA A 90 4.34 -21.59 -19.38
CA ALA A 90 5.67 -21.26 -19.88
C ALA A 90 6.79 -21.83 -19.00
N SER A 91 7.90 -22.20 -19.63
CA SER A 91 9.10 -22.67 -18.95
C SER A 91 10.23 -21.67 -19.13
N LEU A 92 10.66 -21.04 -18.03
CA LEU A 92 11.78 -20.09 -18.05
C LEU A 92 13.09 -20.73 -18.56
N PRO A 93 13.52 -21.93 -18.08
CA PRO A 93 14.73 -22.57 -18.58
C PRO A 93 14.68 -22.90 -20.09
N ARG A 94 13.55 -23.40 -20.59
CA ARG A 94 13.39 -23.72 -22.03
C ARG A 94 13.41 -22.45 -22.88
N SER A 95 12.76 -21.39 -22.42
CA SER A 95 12.75 -20.10 -23.12
C SER A 95 14.15 -19.47 -23.15
N ALA A 96 14.90 -19.58 -22.05
CA ALA A 96 16.28 -19.08 -21.97
C ALA A 96 17.22 -19.86 -22.90
N LEU A 97 17.06 -21.19 -22.96
CA LEU A 97 17.82 -22.01 -23.90
C LEU A 97 17.49 -21.66 -25.36
N GLN A 98 16.21 -21.48 -25.67
CA GLN A 98 15.77 -21.08 -27.00
C GLN A 98 16.33 -19.71 -27.41
N GLU A 99 16.34 -18.75 -26.49
CA GLU A 99 16.91 -17.42 -26.73
C GLU A 99 18.42 -17.48 -26.93
N THR A 100 19.15 -18.20 -26.07
CA THR A 100 20.61 -18.35 -26.17
C THR A 100 21.04 -19.11 -27.43
N ALA A 101 20.20 -20.02 -27.93
CA ALA A 101 20.38 -20.65 -29.24
C ALA A 101 20.07 -19.72 -30.43
N GLY A 102 19.66 -18.47 -30.19
CA GLY A 102 19.36 -17.48 -31.24
C GLY A 102 17.94 -17.53 -31.78
N GLY A 103 17.00 -18.19 -31.10
CA GLY A 103 15.60 -18.28 -31.52
C GLY A 103 14.88 -16.93 -31.41
N LYS A 104 14.41 -16.40 -32.55
CA LYS A 104 13.74 -15.07 -32.63
C LYS A 104 12.23 -15.13 -32.88
N THR A 105 11.73 -16.24 -33.41
CA THR A 105 10.34 -16.38 -33.87
C THR A 105 9.69 -17.64 -33.32
N GLN A 106 8.36 -17.67 -33.27
CA GLN A 106 7.60 -18.83 -32.81
C GLN A 106 7.72 -20.08 -33.70
N VAL A 107 8.29 -19.94 -34.91
CA VAL A 107 8.63 -21.07 -35.79
C VAL A 107 9.56 -22.07 -35.08
N VAL A 108 10.41 -21.61 -34.16
CA VAL A 108 11.27 -22.49 -33.35
C VAL A 108 10.44 -23.49 -32.54
N SER A 109 9.31 -23.05 -31.98
CA SER A 109 8.39 -23.92 -31.23
C SER A 109 7.75 -24.98 -32.14
N VAL A 110 7.41 -24.61 -33.39
CA VAL A 110 6.86 -25.56 -34.37
C VAL A 110 7.88 -26.64 -34.74
N VAL A 111 9.12 -26.25 -35.01
CA VAL A 111 10.22 -27.17 -35.30
C VAL A 111 10.47 -28.11 -34.12
N ASN A 112 10.50 -27.56 -32.90
CA ASN A 112 10.66 -28.35 -31.67
C ASN A 112 9.53 -29.38 -31.49
N CYS A 113 8.27 -28.99 -31.74
CA CYS A 113 7.14 -29.92 -31.71
C CYS A 113 7.29 -31.05 -32.74
N LEU A 114 7.72 -30.73 -33.97
CA LEU A 114 7.96 -31.73 -35.01
C LEU A 114 9.08 -32.71 -34.60
N CYS A 115 10.17 -32.19 -34.05
CA CYS A 115 11.26 -33.03 -33.54
C CYS A 115 10.78 -33.96 -32.42
N ILE A 116 9.96 -33.47 -31.49
CA ILE A 116 9.40 -34.29 -30.40
C ILE A 116 8.53 -35.43 -30.97
N VAL A 117 7.68 -35.14 -31.96
CA VAL A 117 6.85 -36.16 -32.62
C VAL A 117 7.72 -37.23 -33.29
N VAL A 118 8.78 -36.82 -34.02
CA VAL A 118 9.70 -37.76 -34.65
C VAL A 118 10.42 -38.62 -33.61
N VAL A 119 10.90 -38.02 -32.52
CA VAL A 119 11.58 -38.76 -31.44
C VAL A 119 10.65 -39.76 -30.78
N ILE A 120 9.40 -39.40 -30.48
CA ILE A 120 8.45 -40.32 -29.85
C ILE A 120 8.13 -41.50 -30.79
N LEU A 121 7.84 -41.23 -32.06
CA LEU A 121 7.42 -42.28 -33.01
C LEU A 121 8.59 -43.18 -33.47
N ALA A 122 9.78 -42.61 -33.68
CA ALA A 122 10.92 -43.36 -34.20
C ALA A 122 11.84 -43.91 -33.10
N LEU A 123 11.99 -43.17 -31.99
CA LEU A 123 12.94 -43.50 -30.91
C LEU A 123 12.25 -43.87 -29.59
N GLY A 124 10.91 -43.85 -29.50
CA GLY A 124 10.17 -44.14 -28.27
C GLY A 124 10.58 -45.45 -27.60
N ARG A 125 10.76 -46.52 -28.40
CA ARG A 125 11.20 -47.84 -27.91
C ARG A 125 12.56 -47.81 -27.19
N TYR A 126 13.49 -46.93 -27.60
CA TYR A 126 14.78 -46.81 -26.92
C TYR A 126 14.69 -46.06 -25.59
N LEU A 127 13.64 -45.26 -25.40
CA LEU A 127 13.41 -44.52 -24.16
C LEU A 127 12.75 -45.39 -23.07
N GLU A 128 12.16 -46.54 -23.43
CA GLU A 128 11.53 -47.47 -22.47
C GLU A 128 12.52 -48.05 -21.47
N GLU A 129 13.75 -48.31 -21.93
CA GLU A 129 14.86 -48.85 -21.13
C GLU A 129 15.52 -47.78 -20.22
N LEU A 130 15.06 -46.53 -20.27
CA LEU A 130 15.69 -45.45 -19.51
C LEU A 130 15.44 -45.62 -18.00
N PRO A 131 16.48 -45.61 -17.14
CA PRO A 131 16.30 -45.70 -15.70
C PRO A 131 15.62 -44.45 -15.11
N THR A 132 14.65 -44.63 -14.21
CA THR A 132 13.94 -43.50 -13.58
C THR A 132 14.85 -42.62 -12.70
N CYS A 133 15.98 -43.16 -12.23
CA CYS A 133 16.97 -42.41 -11.46
C CYS A 133 17.66 -41.33 -12.28
N VAL A 134 17.87 -41.55 -13.59
CA VAL A 134 18.45 -40.55 -14.49
C VAL A 134 17.48 -39.38 -14.64
N LEU A 135 16.18 -39.65 -14.86
CA LEU A 135 15.14 -38.62 -14.91
C LEU A 135 15.06 -37.83 -13.59
N GLY A 136 15.13 -38.52 -12.44
CA GLY A 136 15.18 -37.89 -11.13
C GLY A 136 16.39 -36.96 -10.95
N SER A 137 17.56 -37.36 -11.42
CA SER A 137 18.76 -36.53 -11.38
C SER A 137 18.63 -35.26 -12.24
N CYS A 138 18.02 -35.37 -13.42
CA CYS A 138 17.71 -34.21 -14.27
C CYS A 138 16.75 -33.23 -13.58
N ILE A 139 15.72 -33.73 -12.90
CA ILE A 139 14.79 -32.92 -12.12
C ILE A 139 15.52 -32.24 -10.95
N ALA A 140 16.35 -32.97 -10.22
CA ALA A 140 17.12 -32.43 -9.09
C ALA A 140 18.01 -31.26 -9.54
N VAL A 141 18.76 -31.42 -10.64
CA VAL A 141 19.60 -30.35 -11.22
C VAL A 141 18.76 -29.13 -11.61
N ALA A 142 17.59 -29.31 -12.21
CA ALA A 142 16.72 -28.19 -12.57
C ALA A 142 16.22 -27.41 -11.33
N LEU A 143 15.94 -28.11 -10.23
CA LEU A 143 15.44 -27.53 -8.98
C LEU A 143 16.49 -26.74 -8.18
N VAL A 144 17.79 -27.00 -8.37
CA VAL A 144 18.87 -26.25 -7.67
C VAL A 144 18.74 -24.73 -7.90
N SER A 145 18.37 -24.33 -9.12
CA SER A 145 18.17 -22.92 -9.48
C SER A 145 17.04 -22.26 -8.67
N LEU A 146 16.00 -23.02 -8.31
CA LEU A 146 14.87 -22.56 -7.50
C LEU A 146 15.22 -22.57 -6.01
N ILE A 147 15.92 -23.58 -5.51
CA ILE A 147 16.34 -23.66 -4.10
C ILE A 147 17.25 -22.48 -3.74
N THR A 148 18.10 -22.05 -4.68
CA THR A 148 18.98 -20.88 -4.49
C THR A 148 18.19 -19.59 -4.19
N LYS A 149 16.91 -19.50 -4.58
CA LYS A 149 16.03 -18.35 -4.31
C LYS A 149 15.64 -18.20 -2.85
N VAL A 150 15.78 -19.23 -2.01
CA VAL A 150 15.52 -19.14 -0.56
C VAL A 150 16.40 -18.06 0.10
N GLY A 151 17.59 -17.79 -0.45
CA GLY A 151 18.47 -16.72 0.01
C GLY A 151 17.90 -15.30 -0.15
N GLU A 152 16.88 -15.10 -0.99
CA GLU A 152 16.26 -13.78 -1.19
C GLU A 152 15.44 -13.31 0.03
N PHE A 153 15.04 -14.21 0.93
CA PHE A 153 14.31 -13.86 2.16
C PHE A 153 15.03 -12.79 2.98
N ARG A 154 16.35 -12.93 3.16
CA ARG A 154 17.16 -11.97 3.92
C ARG A 154 17.10 -10.56 3.32
N ARG A 155 16.99 -10.47 1.99
CA ARG A 155 16.84 -9.19 1.30
C ARG A 155 15.47 -8.58 1.58
N PHE A 156 14.39 -9.37 1.45
CA PHE A 156 13.03 -8.88 1.72
C PHE A 156 12.88 -8.40 3.17
N TRP A 157 13.37 -9.17 4.13
CA TRP A 157 13.29 -8.80 5.55
C TRP A 157 14.02 -7.50 5.89
N LYS A 158 15.14 -7.21 5.23
CA LYS A 158 15.89 -5.95 5.42
C LYS A 158 15.18 -4.74 4.83
N VAL A 159 14.48 -4.90 3.70
CA VAL A 159 13.79 -3.80 3.02
C VAL A 159 12.44 -3.53 3.67
N SER A 160 11.64 -4.57 3.90
CA SER A 160 10.29 -4.48 4.42
C SER A 160 9.97 -5.73 5.24
N LYS A 161 9.87 -5.55 6.56
CA LYS A 161 9.50 -6.65 7.47
C LYS A 161 8.17 -7.29 7.09
N LEU A 162 7.21 -6.48 6.63
CA LEU A 162 5.89 -6.92 6.22
C LEU A 162 5.93 -7.82 4.98
N ASP A 163 6.74 -7.47 3.97
CA ASP A 163 6.90 -8.32 2.78
C ASP A 163 7.67 -9.61 3.13
N GLY A 164 8.63 -9.52 4.06
CA GLY A 164 9.30 -10.69 4.64
C GLY A 164 8.34 -11.63 5.39
N MET A 165 7.35 -11.09 6.11
CA MET A 165 6.30 -11.89 6.76
C MET A 165 5.44 -12.63 5.75
N ILE A 166 4.98 -11.97 4.68
CA ILE A 166 4.21 -12.64 3.61
C ILE A 166 5.03 -13.77 2.99
N TRP A 167 6.31 -13.53 2.72
CA TRP A 167 7.20 -14.55 2.18
C TRP A 167 7.28 -15.77 3.11
N MET A 168 7.46 -15.56 4.41
CA MET A 168 7.51 -16.66 5.39
C MET A 168 6.18 -17.40 5.52
N ILE A 169 5.07 -16.66 5.59
CA ILE A 169 3.72 -17.23 5.68
C ILE A 169 3.49 -18.15 4.48
N THR A 170 3.65 -17.63 3.26
CA THR A 170 3.45 -18.42 2.03
C THR A 170 4.38 -19.63 1.95
N PHE A 171 5.66 -19.47 2.29
CA PHE A 171 6.62 -20.57 2.32
C PHE A 171 6.20 -21.68 3.28
N VAL A 172 5.86 -21.35 4.53
CA VAL A 172 5.48 -22.33 5.56
C VAL A 172 4.16 -23.02 5.18
N PHE A 173 3.16 -22.27 4.72
CA PHE A 173 1.86 -22.85 4.38
C PHE A 173 1.92 -23.75 3.15
N VAL A 174 2.73 -23.44 2.13
CA VAL A 174 2.94 -24.34 0.99
C VAL A 174 3.60 -25.65 1.43
N LEU A 175 4.57 -25.59 2.37
CA LEU A 175 5.25 -26.77 2.88
C LEU A 175 4.35 -27.66 3.77
N VAL A 176 3.46 -27.07 4.56
CA VAL A 176 2.64 -27.80 5.55
C VAL A 176 1.28 -28.22 4.99
N LEU A 177 0.59 -27.34 4.25
CA LEU A 177 -0.79 -27.54 3.81
C LEU A 177 -0.95 -27.91 2.32
N CYS A 178 0.14 -28.04 1.57
CA CYS A 178 0.20 -28.15 0.10
C CYS A 178 0.10 -26.80 -0.64
N VAL A 179 0.46 -26.86 -1.93
CA VAL A 179 0.60 -25.70 -2.82
C VAL A 179 -0.71 -24.93 -2.97
N ASP A 180 -1.84 -25.62 -3.15
CA ASP A 180 -3.15 -25.00 -3.41
C ASP A 180 -3.55 -24.03 -2.28
N TYR A 181 -3.54 -24.53 -1.04
CA TYR A 181 -3.87 -23.72 0.15
C TYR A 181 -2.84 -22.62 0.41
N GLY A 182 -1.55 -22.90 0.19
CA GLY A 182 -0.49 -21.90 0.36
C GLY A 182 -0.67 -20.69 -0.55
N ILE A 183 -1.13 -20.89 -1.79
CA ILE A 183 -1.45 -19.79 -2.72
C ILE A 183 -2.63 -18.97 -2.22
N TYR A 184 -3.73 -19.62 -1.81
CA TYR A 184 -4.91 -18.90 -1.30
C TYR A 184 -4.59 -18.05 -0.07
N ILE A 185 -3.88 -18.63 0.90
CA ILE A 185 -3.45 -17.93 2.11
C ILE A 185 -2.51 -16.76 1.74
N GLY A 186 -1.62 -16.96 0.77
CA GLY A 186 -0.73 -15.92 0.27
C GLY A 186 -1.45 -14.72 -0.33
N ILE A 187 -2.46 -14.98 -1.17
CA ILE A 187 -3.28 -13.93 -1.79
C ILE A 187 -4.05 -13.16 -0.72
N VAL A 188 -4.73 -13.86 0.19
CA VAL A 188 -5.48 -13.24 1.28
C VAL A 188 -4.57 -12.42 2.20
N ALA A 189 -3.44 -12.96 2.63
CA ALA A 189 -2.46 -12.26 3.46
C ALA A 189 -1.90 -11.01 2.75
N SER A 190 -1.67 -11.08 1.43
CA SER A 190 -1.20 -9.95 0.64
C SER A 190 -2.25 -8.84 0.55
N LEU A 191 -3.52 -9.19 0.33
CA LEU A 191 -4.63 -8.23 0.32
C LEU A 191 -4.82 -7.58 1.69
N LEU A 192 -4.81 -8.37 2.77
CA LEU A 192 -4.89 -7.85 4.14
C LEU A 192 -3.74 -6.90 4.45
N LEU A 193 -2.53 -7.20 3.98
CA LEU A 193 -1.40 -6.30 4.17
C LEU A 193 -1.58 -4.97 3.43
N LEU A 194 -2.09 -5.00 2.21
CA LEU A 194 -2.39 -3.79 1.45
C LEU A 194 -3.43 -2.92 2.17
N ILE A 195 -4.49 -3.55 2.71
CA ILE A 195 -5.50 -2.86 3.52
C ILE A 195 -4.85 -2.25 4.77
N TYR A 196 -4.07 -3.03 5.52
CA TYR A 196 -3.37 -2.55 6.72
C TYR A 196 -2.45 -1.36 6.42
N LYS A 197 -1.71 -1.41 5.30
CA LYS A 197 -0.83 -0.33 4.85
C LYS A 197 -1.61 0.91 4.40
N SER A 198 -2.81 0.73 3.84
CA SER A 198 -3.72 1.82 3.48
C SER A 198 -4.38 2.45 4.71
N GLU A 199 -4.64 1.67 5.76
CA GLU A 199 -5.21 2.15 7.02
C GLU A 199 -4.20 2.98 7.83
N ARG A 200 -2.92 2.61 7.76
CA ARG A 200 -1.83 3.21 8.54
C ARG A 200 -0.78 3.88 7.65
N PRO A 201 -1.15 4.91 6.86
CA PRO A 201 -0.18 5.70 6.11
C PRO A 201 0.80 6.40 7.05
N LYS A 202 1.99 6.72 6.55
CA LYS A 202 2.99 7.41 7.39
C LYS A 202 2.59 8.86 7.63
N THR A 203 2.67 9.31 8.87
CA THR A 203 2.39 10.68 9.29
C THR A 203 3.68 11.39 9.70
N TYR A 204 3.77 12.68 9.41
CA TYR A 204 4.93 13.51 9.72
C TYR A 204 4.50 14.87 10.24
N LEU A 205 5.26 15.37 11.22
CA LEU A 205 5.26 16.79 11.57
C LEU A 205 6.42 17.43 10.80
N LEU A 206 6.10 18.43 9.99
CA LEU A 206 7.05 19.14 9.16
C LEU A 206 7.59 20.36 9.90
N GLY A 207 8.87 20.63 9.71
CA GLY A 207 9.51 21.86 10.14
C GLY A 207 10.22 22.52 8.96
N THR A 208 10.64 23.75 9.16
CA THR A 208 11.34 24.55 8.16
C THR A 208 12.85 24.37 8.29
N MET A 209 13.55 24.40 7.16
CA MET A 209 15.00 24.60 7.18
C MET A 209 15.31 26.09 7.13
N PRO A 210 16.14 26.63 8.03
CA PRO A 210 16.53 28.04 7.98
C PRO A 210 17.07 28.42 6.59
N GLU A 211 16.67 29.59 6.09
CA GLU A 211 17.10 30.17 4.80
C GLU A 211 16.59 29.45 3.53
N LEU A 212 15.76 28.41 3.67
CA LEU A 212 15.19 27.67 2.54
C LEU A 212 13.67 27.56 2.68
N ASP A 213 12.96 27.67 1.56
CA ASP A 213 11.49 27.51 1.49
C ASP A 213 11.08 26.03 1.46
N ILE A 214 11.75 25.18 2.25
CA ILE A 214 11.60 23.74 2.22
C ILE A 214 11.13 23.23 3.58
N TYR A 215 10.01 22.50 3.56
CA TYR A 215 9.42 21.85 4.72
C TYR A 215 9.70 20.35 4.71
N VAL A 216 10.34 19.84 5.75
CA VAL A 216 10.72 18.42 5.87
C VAL A 216 10.37 17.83 7.23
N PRO A 217 10.24 16.49 7.35
CA PRO A 217 9.99 15.86 8.63
C PRO A 217 11.08 16.14 9.67
N ILE A 218 10.68 16.71 10.82
CA ILE A 218 11.59 17.15 11.89
C ILE A 218 12.48 16.00 12.39
N ASN A 219 11.93 14.79 12.48
CA ASN A 219 12.64 13.63 13.04
C ASN A 219 13.64 12.96 12.07
N LYS A 220 13.77 13.43 10.83
CA LYS A 220 14.61 12.77 9.81
C LYS A 220 15.84 13.56 9.40
N PHE A 221 15.82 14.87 9.54
CA PHE A 221 16.88 15.75 9.03
C PHE A 221 17.47 16.58 10.16
N ASN A 222 18.79 16.76 10.13
CA ASN A 222 19.48 17.67 11.03
C ASN A 222 19.32 19.10 10.49
N ARG A 223 19.16 20.11 11.36
CA ARG A 223 18.88 21.54 11.02
C ARG A 223 17.46 21.83 10.53
N VAL A 224 16.46 21.18 11.13
CA VAL A 224 15.05 21.51 10.92
C VAL A 224 14.52 22.12 12.19
N GLU A 225 13.91 23.30 12.07
CA GLU A 225 13.29 24.00 13.19
C GLU A 225 11.77 23.95 13.03
N GLU A 226 11.09 23.74 14.14
CA GLU A 226 9.64 23.89 14.17
C GLU A 226 9.30 25.39 14.21
N PRO A 227 8.50 25.92 13.27
CA PRO A 227 8.16 27.33 13.28
C PRO A 227 7.35 27.65 14.54
N LYS A 228 7.72 28.71 15.25
CA LYS A 228 7.00 29.17 16.44
C LYS A 228 5.55 29.48 16.07
N ASP A 229 4.60 29.04 16.89
CA ASP A 229 3.15 29.19 16.71
C ASP A 229 2.50 28.37 15.56
N PHE A 230 3.28 27.64 14.74
CA PHE A 230 2.76 26.78 13.67
C PHE A 230 2.95 25.29 13.97
N LYS A 231 1.95 24.47 13.62
CA LYS A 231 2.09 23.02 13.45
C LYS A 231 1.78 22.66 12.01
N ILE A 232 2.69 21.95 11.34
CA ILE A 232 2.50 21.54 9.94
C ILE A 232 2.41 20.01 9.88
N PHE A 233 1.22 19.50 9.62
CA PHE A 233 0.94 18.07 9.62
C PHE A 233 0.78 17.53 8.20
N GLN A 234 1.50 16.44 7.90
CA GLN A 234 1.43 15.76 6.60
C GLN A 234 1.13 14.27 6.81
N MET A 235 0.16 13.74 6.07
CA MET A 235 -0.11 12.31 5.98
C MET A 235 0.15 11.79 4.56
N CYS A 236 1.02 10.79 4.43
CA CYS A 236 1.40 10.20 3.16
C CYS A 236 0.50 9.03 2.78
N GLY A 237 -0.72 9.32 2.32
CA GLY A 237 -1.65 8.30 1.85
C GLY A 237 -3.03 8.87 1.52
N PRO A 238 -3.99 8.03 1.13
CA PRO A 238 -5.37 8.46 0.95
C PRO A 238 -6.01 8.80 2.30
N LEU A 239 -7.05 9.64 2.29
CA LEU A 239 -7.90 9.89 3.46
C LEU A 239 -9.30 9.35 3.16
N ASN A 240 -9.67 8.25 3.81
CA ASN A 240 -10.90 7.53 3.51
C ASN A 240 -11.59 7.00 4.77
N PHE A 241 -12.79 6.44 4.63
CA PHE A 241 -13.58 5.90 5.74
C PHE A 241 -12.81 4.92 6.64
N SER A 242 -11.81 4.19 6.10
CA SER A 242 -11.05 3.22 6.88
C SER A 242 -10.00 3.85 7.79
N ASN A 243 -9.49 5.04 7.45
CA ASN A 243 -8.37 5.65 8.16
C ASN A 243 -8.66 7.04 8.73
N VAL A 244 -9.89 7.55 8.60
CA VAL A 244 -10.28 8.85 9.18
C VAL A 244 -10.03 8.93 10.69
N GLU A 245 -10.30 7.86 11.44
CA GLU A 245 -10.05 7.82 12.89
C GLU A 245 -8.55 7.80 13.20
N TYR A 246 -7.77 7.10 12.37
CA TYR A 246 -6.32 7.09 12.48
C TYR A 246 -5.72 8.48 12.19
N PHE A 247 -6.21 9.17 11.16
CA PHE A 247 -5.81 10.53 10.82
C PHE A 247 -6.02 11.48 12.00
N SER A 248 -7.24 11.51 12.57
CA SER A 248 -7.56 12.37 13.71
C SER A 248 -6.67 12.07 14.91
N THR A 249 -6.49 10.79 15.24
CA THR A 249 -5.68 10.35 16.39
C THR A 249 -4.20 10.70 16.21
N GLU A 250 -3.63 10.49 15.02
CA GLU A 250 -2.24 10.86 14.73
C GLU A 250 -2.03 12.36 14.71
N LEU A 251 -2.98 13.13 14.16
CA LEU A 251 -2.92 14.59 14.18
C LEU A 251 -2.85 15.11 15.62
N GLU A 252 -3.73 14.62 16.50
CA GLU A 252 -3.70 14.96 17.94
C GLU A 252 -2.38 14.56 18.60
N ASN A 253 -1.95 13.30 18.40
CA ASN A 253 -0.74 12.77 19.03
C ASN A 253 0.53 13.49 18.59
N LYS A 254 0.65 13.83 17.30
CA LYS A 254 1.83 14.51 16.74
C LYS A 254 1.89 15.97 17.11
N CYS A 255 0.74 16.64 17.14
CA CYS A 255 0.70 18.06 17.49
C CYS A 255 0.73 18.30 19.01
N GLY A 256 0.46 17.26 19.82
CA GLY A 256 0.62 17.28 21.27
C GLY A 256 -0.59 17.80 22.04
N PHE A 257 -1.76 17.83 21.40
CA PHE A 257 -3.02 18.27 22.01
C PHE A 257 -4.14 17.28 21.74
N HIS A 258 -4.87 16.92 22.80
CA HIS A 258 -6.07 16.10 22.71
C HIS A 258 -7.32 16.98 22.65
N LEU A 259 -8.01 16.98 21.50
CA LEU A 259 -9.20 17.80 21.26
C LEU A 259 -10.28 17.59 22.32
N THR A 260 -10.53 16.33 22.70
CA THR A 260 -11.57 15.99 23.68
C THR A 260 -11.27 16.55 25.08
N SER A 261 -10.00 16.62 25.44
CA SER A 261 -9.55 17.17 26.73
C SER A 261 -9.69 18.69 26.76
N ILE A 262 -9.36 19.36 25.64
CA ILE A 262 -9.49 20.81 25.50
C ILE A 262 -10.95 21.23 25.50
N GLN A 263 -11.82 20.54 24.75
CA GLN A 263 -13.26 20.83 24.73
C GLN A 263 -13.91 20.67 26.13
N LYS A 264 -13.54 19.62 26.87
CA LYS A 264 -13.99 19.44 28.26
C LYS A 264 -13.54 20.59 29.16
N TYR A 265 -12.30 21.05 28.99
CA TYR A 265 -11.77 22.20 29.71
C TYR A 265 -12.52 23.51 29.35
N MET A 266 -12.70 23.80 28.06
CA MET A 266 -13.43 24.98 27.55
C MET A 266 -14.87 25.03 28.08
N LYS A 267 -15.62 23.93 27.95
CA LYS A 267 -16.99 23.83 28.48
C LYS A 267 -17.04 24.02 30.00
N SER A 268 -16.03 23.54 30.73
CA SER A 268 -15.94 23.77 32.19
C SER A 268 -15.62 25.24 32.54
N LYS A 269 -14.92 25.97 31.66
CA LYS A 269 -14.59 27.40 31.80
C LYS A 269 -15.81 28.28 31.50
N GLU A 270 -16.53 27.99 30.41
CA GLU A 270 -17.79 28.67 30.08
C GLU A 270 -18.84 28.46 31.18
N TYR A 271 -18.96 27.23 31.70
CA TYR A 271 -19.83 26.94 32.84
C TYR A 271 -19.46 27.77 34.07
N LYS A 272 -18.16 27.90 34.40
CA LYS A 272 -17.69 28.77 35.50
C LYS A 272 -17.95 30.26 35.25
N SER A 273 -17.76 30.75 34.02
CA SER A 273 -18.02 32.16 33.69
C SER A 273 -19.51 32.50 33.70
N SER A 274 -20.37 31.54 33.32
CA SER A 274 -21.83 31.71 33.35
C SER A 274 -22.37 31.68 34.79
N TYR A 275 -21.79 30.88 35.69
CA TYR A 275 -22.14 30.88 37.13
C TYR A 275 -21.57 32.09 37.90
N ALA A 276 -20.37 32.56 37.54
CA ALA A 276 -19.77 33.75 38.14
C ALA A 276 -20.56 35.03 37.85
N LYS A 277 -21.26 35.11 36.71
CA LYS A 277 -22.20 36.20 36.40
C LYS A 277 -23.52 36.12 37.20
N VAL A 278 -23.90 34.93 37.68
CA VAL A 278 -25.14 34.68 38.43
C VAL A 278 -24.95 34.79 39.95
N SER A 279 -23.73 34.68 40.46
CA SER A 279 -23.45 34.61 41.90
C SER A 279 -22.50 35.73 42.37
N GLN A 280 -23.00 36.97 42.47
CA GLN A 280 -22.22 38.08 43.04
C GLN A 280 -22.00 38.01 44.57
N ASN A 281 -22.46 36.96 45.27
CA ASN A 281 -22.49 36.99 46.74
C ASN A 281 -22.07 35.71 47.47
N ILE A 282 -21.24 34.83 46.90
CA ILE A 282 -20.71 33.71 47.70
C ILE A 282 -19.22 33.44 47.47
N ARG A 283 -18.49 33.53 48.59
CA ARG A 283 -17.08 33.18 48.74
C ARG A 283 -16.98 31.67 48.89
N TYR A 284 -16.42 30.98 47.91
CA TYR A 284 -16.18 29.54 47.99
C TYR A 284 -14.69 29.22 47.90
N GLU A 285 -14.05 29.19 49.06
CA GLU A 285 -12.94 28.29 49.31
C GLU A 285 -13.51 26.86 49.41
N THR A 286 -12.82 25.88 48.83
CA THR A 286 -13.10 24.42 48.82
C THR A 286 -13.92 23.86 47.65
N LEU A 287 -13.27 23.84 46.47
CA LEU A 287 -13.41 22.73 45.51
C LEU A 287 -12.07 21.98 45.45
N PRO A 288 -12.04 20.64 45.26
CA PRO A 288 -10.81 19.85 45.42
C PRO A 288 -9.74 20.27 44.39
N LYS A 289 -8.71 20.97 44.86
CA LYS A 289 -7.60 21.54 44.07
C LYS A 289 -6.62 20.52 43.48
N ILE A 290 -6.89 19.22 43.57
CA ILE A 290 -5.83 18.18 43.45
C ILE A 290 -5.88 17.37 42.13
N GLN A 291 -6.84 17.60 41.23
CA GLN A 291 -6.89 16.88 39.94
C GLN A 291 -7.02 17.74 38.68
N LEU A 292 -7.25 19.06 38.83
CA LEU A 292 -7.27 20.01 37.71
C LEU A 292 -5.87 20.48 37.27
N THR A 293 -4.86 20.30 38.12
CA THR A 293 -3.52 20.90 37.92
C THR A 293 -2.56 20.04 37.10
N ARG A 294 -2.88 18.77 36.80
CA ARG A 294 -2.07 17.90 35.91
C ARG A 294 -2.59 17.80 34.48
N LEU A 295 -3.75 18.40 34.19
CA LEU A 295 -4.40 18.46 32.88
C LEU A 295 -4.59 19.90 32.39
N ALA A 296 -4.02 20.87 33.11
CA ALA A 296 -3.77 22.20 32.58
C ALA A 296 -2.68 22.03 31.51
N LEU A 297 -3.09 21.71 30.27
CA LEU A 297 -2.34 22.10 29.08
C LEU A 297 -1.88 23.53 29.33
N ASN A 298 -0.58 23.80 29.19
CA ASN A 298 -0.10 25.17 29.10
C ASN A 298 -0.85 25.79 27.90
N TYR A 299 -1.94 26.49 28.18
CA TYR A 299 -2.78 27.11 27.16
C TYR A 299 -1.93 28.10 26.34
N ASP A 300 -0.92 28.68 27.00
CA ASP A 300 0.12 29.54 26.43
C ASP A 300 1.12 28.81 25.50
N THR A 301 1.02 27.48 25.35
CA THR A 301 1.87 26.67 24.45
C THR A 301 1.12 26.01 23.29
N LEU A 302 -0.19 26.29 23.14
CA LEU A 302 -0.94 25.85 21.98
C LEU A 302 -0.48 26.63 20.73
N PRO A 303 -0.36 25.99 19.57
CA PRO A 303 -0.06 26.70 18.34
C PRO A 303 -1.23 27.60 17.97
N LYS A 304 -0.95 28.74 17.33
CA LYS A 304 -1.97 29.61 16.76
C LYS A 304 -2.49 29.06 15.43
N TYR A 305 -1.61 28.42 14.66
CA TYR A 305 -1.90 27.96 13.32
C TYR A 305 -1.62 26.47 13.14
N LEU A 306 -2.54 25.77 12.48
CA LEU A 306 -2.38 24.39 12.04
C LEU A 306 -2.46 24.32 10.51
N VAL A 307 -1.39 23.89 9.87
CA VAL A 307 -1.36 23.67 8.41
C VAL A 307 -1.45 22.18 8.14
N ILE A 308 -2.50 21.75 7.44
CA ILE A 308 -2.63 20.37 6.95
C ILE A 308 -2.14 20.35 5.50
N ASP A 309 -1.07 19.59 5.25
CA ASP A 309 -0.55 19.39 3.90
C ASP A 309 -1.28 18.24 3.20
N CYS A 310 -2.09 18.61 2.21
CA CYS A 310 -2.88 17.72 1.37
C CYS A 310 -2.16 17.32 0.08
N SER A 311 -0.92 17.78 -0.17
CA SER A 311 -0.19 17.52 -1.43
C SER A 311 0.05 16.03 -1.70
N VAL A 312 0.15 15.23 -0.65
CA VAL A 312 0.44 13.79 -0.73
C VAL A 312 -0.84 12.93 -0.74
N PHE A 313 -2.03 13.53 -0.61
CA PHE A 313 -3.28 12.78 -0.64
C PHE A 313 -3.51 12.18 -2.02
N SER A 314 -3.47 10.85 -2.09
CA SER A 314 -3.70 10.12 -3.34
C SER A 314 -5.17 10.20 -3.79
N PHE A 315 -6.11 10.15 -2.83
CA PHE A 315 -7.52 10.41 -3.03
C PHE A 315 -8.19 10.69 -1.68
N ILE A 316 -9.37 11.29 -1.69
CA ILE A 316 -10.24 11.47 -0.52
C ILE A 316 -11.65 10.96 -0.83
N ASP A 317 -12.34 10.40 0.16
CA ASP A 317 -13.76 10.04 0.04
C ASP A 317 -14.68 10.97 0.86
N PHE A 318 -15.98 10.74 0.79
CA PHE A 318 -17.01 11.48 1.54
C PHE A 318 -16.70 11.54 3.05
N SER A 319 -16.37 10.40 3.65
CA SER A 319 -16.06 10.31 5.09
C SER A 319 -14.80 11.08 5.44
N GLY A 320 -13.78 11.06 4.58
CA GLY A 320 -12.57 11.85 4.68
C GLY A 320 -12.86 13.35 4.67
N ILE A 321 -13.65 13.83 3.70
CA ILE A 321 -14.03 15.25 3.59
C ILE A 321 -14.84 15.70 4.81
N SER A 322 -15.85 14.92 5.20
CA SER A 322 -16.68 15.23 6.38
C SER A 322 -15.84 15.29 7.66
N THR A 323 -14.86 14.39 7.81
CA THR A 323 -13.96 14.39 8.97
C THR A 323 -13.01 15.57 8.95
N LEU A 324 -12.42 15.89 7.80
CA LEU A 324 -11.53 17.04 7.64
C LEU A 324 -12.27 18.35 7.97
N LYS A 325 -13.50 18.51 7.48
CA LYS A 325 -14.38 19.63 7.78
C LYS A 325 -14.65 19.76 9.29
N LYS A 326 -15.02 18.66 9.95
CA LYS A 326 -15.24 18.63 11.40
C LYS A 326 -13.98 19.01 12.19
N ILE A 327 -12.81 18.53 11.75
CA ILE A 327 -11.53 18.83 12.38
C ILE A 327 -11.25 20.33 12.33
N ILE A 328 -11.35 20.94 11.14
CA ILE A 328 -11.09 22.38 10.96
C ILE A 328 -12.01 23.22 11.86
N LEU A 329 -13.32 22.99 11.79
CA LEU A 329 -14.29 23.72 12.62
C LEU A 329 -14.02 23.53 14.13
N THR A 330 -13.65 22.30 14.53
CA THR A 330 -13.34 22.02 15.94
C THR A 330 -12.07 22.73 16.43
N PHE A 331 -11.06 22.87 15.57
CA PHE A 331 -9.83 23.59 15.91
C PHE A 331 -10.06 25.11 15.95
N GLU A 332 -10.86 25.64 15.02
CA GLU A 332 -11.25 27.05 15.00
C GLU A 332 -12.03 27.44 16.25
N ASP A 333 -12.96 26.59 16.72
CA ASP A 333 -13.69 26.77 17.98
C ASP A 333 -12.75 26.87 19.21
N ILE A 334 -11.55 26.27 19.12
CA ILE A 334 -10.53 26.28 20.19
C ILE A 334 -9.63 27.53 20.08
N GLY A 335 -9.70 28.26 18.96
CA GLY A 335 -8.85 29.41 18.65
C GLY A 335 -7.57 29.04 17.88
N ILE A 336 -7.53 27.86 17.25
CA ILE A 336 -6.43 27.43 16.38
C ILE A 336 -6.91 27.54 14.93
N GLN A 337 -6.36 28.51 14.18
CA GLN A 337 -6.73 28.69 12.78
C GLN A 337 -6.13 27.55 11.95
N THR A 338 -6.98 26.75 11.31
CA THR A 338 -6.57 25.56 10.56
C THR A 338 -6.70 25.79 9.07
N VAL A 339 -5.61 25.64 8.32
CA VAL A 339 -5.58 25.85 6.87
C VAL A 339 -5.14 24.59 6.14
N LEU A 340 -5.61 24.44 4.90
CA LEU A 340 -5.23 23.37 4.00
C LEU A 340 -4.23 23.89 2.96
N SER A 341 -3.16 23.13 2.72
CA SER A 341 -2.16 23.44 1.70
C SER A 341 -2.01 22.29 0.71
N GLY A 342 -1.48 22.56 -0.49
CA GLY A 342 -1.15 21.50 -1.45
C GLY A 342 -2.37 20.85 -2.11
N ILE A 343 -3.51 21.55 -2.18
CA ILE A 343 -4.73 21.00 -2.79
C ILE A 343 -4.56 20.94 -4.31
N HIS A 344 -4.71 19.74 -4.86
CA HIS A 344 -4.72 19.52 -6.30
C HIS A 344 -6.15 19.59 -6.86
N VAL A 345 -6.27 19.84 -8.17
CA VAL A 345 -7.56 20.13 -8.86
C VAL A 345 -8.65 19.09 -8.58
N HIS A 346 -8.29 17.80 -8.51
CA HIS A 346 -9.25 16.75 -8.22
C HIS A 346 -9.80 16.83 -6.78
N LEU A 347 -8.93 17.03 -5.79
CA LEU A 347 -9.33 17.21 -4.39
C LEU A 347 -10.22 18.44 -4.21
N GLU A 348 -9.87 19.56 -4.83
CA GLU A 348 -10.69 20.78 -4.83
C GLU A 348 -12.11 20.52 -5.38
N SER A 349 -12.21 19.80 -6.50
CA SER A 349 -13.51 19.45 -7.10
C SER A 349 -14.36 18.55 -6.20
N MET A 350 -13.73 17.70 -5.38
CA MET A 350 -14.42 16.83 -4.43
C MET A 350 -14.88 17.63 -3.21
N LEU A 351 -14.06 18.53 -2.68
CA LEU A 351 -14.44 19.45 -1.60
C LEU A 351 -15.62 20.33 -2.00
N ALA A 352 -15.62 20.87 -3.22
CA ALA A 352 -16.72 21.69 -3.74
C ALA A 352 -18.04 20.92 -3.79
N LYS A 353 -18.02 19.68 -4.29
CA LYS A 353 -19.22 18.83 -4.41
C LYS A 353 -19.86 18.51 -3.06
N GLU A 354 -19.05 18.38 -2.02
CA GLU A 354 -19.50 18.10 -0.65
C GLU A 354 -19.95 19.35 0.13
N GLY A 355 -19.98 20.53 -0.51
CA GLY A 355 -20.31 21.77 0.18
C GLY A 355 -19.29 22.09 1.28
N PHE A 356 -18.00 21.82 1.05
CA PHE A 356 -16.97 22.21 1.99
C PHE A 356 -16.90 23.74 2.13
N PHE A 357 -16.97 24.45 1.00
CA PHE A 357 -16.86 25.90 0.91
C PHE A 357 -18.11 26.68 1.36
N THR A 358 -19.17 26.00 1.81
CA THR A 358 -20.32 26.68 2.43
C THR A 358 -20.05 27.04 3.88
N ASP A 359 -19.23 26.24 4.56
CA ASP A 359 -18.99 26.38 6.00
C ASP A 359 -17.57 26.89 6.28
N ILE A 360 -16.62 26.64 5.36
CA ILE A 360 -15.23 27.06 5.48
C ILE A 360 -14.89 27.99 4.31
N SER A 361 -14.42 29.22 4.59
CA SER A 361 -14.04 30.18 3.55
C SER A 361 -12.90 29.66 2.69
N THR A 362 -12.85 30.07 1.42
CA THR A 362 -11.75 29.79 0.50
C THR A 362 -10.40 30.32 0.98
N ASP A 363 -10.39 31.24 1.94
CA ASP A 363 -9.18 31.82 2.56
C ASP A 363 -8.38 30.79 3.39
N HIS A 364 -8.96 29.62 3.65
CA HIS A 364 -8.29 28.49 4.31
C HIS A 364 -7.51 27.61 3.33
N LEU A 365 -7.46 27.94 2.04
CA LEU A 365 -6.86 27.11 0.99
C LEU A 365 -5.62 27.76 0.42
N TYR A 366 -4.51 27.06 0.47
CA TYR A 366 -3.23 27.52 -0.06
C TYR A 366 -2.66 26.52 -1.06
N LYS A 367 -1.96 27.04 -2.08
CA LYS A 367 -1.31 26.19 -3.09
C LYS A 367 -0.10 25.48 -2.52
N THR A 368 0.70 26.15 -1.71
CA THR A 368 1.89 25.58 -1.06
C THR A 368 1.86 25.82 0.45
N ILE A 369 2.67 25.04 1.17
CA ILE A 369 2.87 25.23 2.62
C ILE A 369 3.52 26.61 2.87
N HIS A 370 4.46 27.03 2.01
CA HIS A 370 5.16 28.30 2.16
C HIS A 370 4.19 29.48 2.06
N ASP A 371 3.32 29.49 1.04
CA ASP A 371 2.30 30.54 0.87
C ASP A 371 1.40 30.64 2.10
N ALA A 372 1.01 29.50 2.67
CA ALA A 372 0.19 29.44 3.87
C ALA A 372 0.90 30.08 5.07
N VAL A 373 2.17 29.73 5.29
CA VAL A 373 2.94 30.23 6.43
C VAL A 373 3.21 31.72 6.30
N VAL A 374 3.62 32.21 5.13
CA VAL A 374 3.92 33.63 4.90
C VAL A 374 2.67 34.49 5.08
N CYS A 375 1.56 34.11 4.44
CA CYS A 375 0.30 34.86 4.53
C CYS A 375 -0.21 34.94 5.98
N LEU A 376 -0.17 33.82 6.72
CA LEU A 376 -0.60 33.80 8.13
C LEU A 376 0.33 34.63 9.04
N GLN A 377 1.64 34.65 8.76
CA GLN A 377 2.59 35.51 9.48
C GLN A 377 2.37 37.00 9.19
N GLU A 378 2.06 37.36 7.95
CA GLU A 378 1.74 38.74 7.56
C GLU A 378 0.48 39.24 8.26
N LEU A 379 -0.60 38.45 8.26
CA LEU A 379 -1.84 38.77 8.98
C LEU A 379 -1.61 38.95 10.50
N GLU A 380 -0.70 38.16 11.08
CA GLU A 380 -0.33 38.30 12.49
C GLU A 380 0.47 39.58 12.76
N ASN A 381 1.28 40.04 11.80
CA ASN A 381 2.02 41.29 11.94
C ASN A 381 1.11 42.51 11.77
N GLU A 382 0.19 42.48 10.81
CA GLU A 382 -0.81 43.56 10.61
C GLU A 382 -1.72 43.74 11.84
N SER A 383 -2.21 42.63 12.41
CA SER A 383 -3.04 42.69 13.63
C SER A 383 -2.29 43.26 14.84
N LYS A 384 -0.98 42.98 14.97
CA LYS A 384 -0.14 43.59 16.02
C LYS A 384 0.08 45.09 15.78
N GLU A 385 0.23 45.53 14.53
CA GLU A 385 0.38 46.95 14.20
C GLU A 385 -0.90 47.74 14.50
N ASP A 386 -2.07 47.19 14.20
CA ASP A 386 -3.36 47.80 14.51
C ASP A 386 -3.62 47.90 16.02
N ASP A 387 -3.27 46.87 16.79
CA ASP A 387 -3.38 46.89 18.26
C ASP A 387 -2.44 47.92 18.90
N VAL A 388 -1.20 48.04 18.39
CA VAL A 388 -0.24 49.07 18.84
C VAL A 388 -0.70 50.48 18.45
N PHE A 389 -1.35 50.63 17.29
CA PHE A 389 -1.93 51.91 16.90
C PHE A 389 -3.09 52.30 17.83
N ASN A 390 -3.95 51.34 18.20
CA ASN A 390 -5.07 51.55 19.11
C ASN A 390 -4.61 51.84 20.55
N GLU A 391 -3.62 51.12 21.08
CA GLU A 391 -3.05 51.40 22.42
C GLU A 391 -2.40 52.78 22.49
N ASN A 392 -1.70 53.20 21.43
CA ASN A 392 -1.14 54.55 21.33
C ASN A 392 -2.21 55.63 21.20
N TYR A 393 -3.35 55.33 20.56
CA TYR A 393 -4.49 56.23 20.45
C TYR A 393 -5.21 56.39 21.79
N VAL A 394 -5.47 55.28 22.50
CA VAL A 394 -6.08 55.27 23.84
C VAL A 394 -5.17 55.97 24.85
N SER A 395 -3.85 55.72 24.81
CA SER A 395 -2.88 56.40 25.67
C SER A 395 -2.80 57.90 25.39
N ARG A 396 -2.86 58.33 24.11
CA ARG A 396 -2.93 59.75 23.73
C ARG A 396 -4.22 60.43 24.19
N CYS A 397 -5.35 59.74 24.16
CA CYS A 397 -6.63 60.25 24.65
C CYS A 397 -6.66 60.36 26.19
N LEU A 398 -5.99 59.48 26.91
CA LEU A 398 -5.88 59.54 28.38
C LEU A 398 -4.90 60.64 28.86
N THR A 399 -3.84 60.95 28.09
CA THR A 399 -2.91 62.04 28.43
C THR A 399 -3.39 63.46 28.08
N LYS A 400 -4.52 63.62 27.40
CA LYS A 400 -5.10 64.95 27.06
C LYS A 400 -6.15 65.47 28.04
N ASN A 401 -6.44 64.74 29.11
CA ASN A 401 -7.41 65.11 30.16
C ASN A 401 -6.77 65.21 31.57
N LEU A 402 -5.48 65.52 31.65
CA LEU A 402 -4.80 65.90 32.91
C LEU A 402 -4.29 67.34 32.81
#